data_AF-A0A1B6HVR9-F1
#
_entry.id   AF-A0A1B6HVR9-F1
#
_cell.length_a   1.000
_cell.length_b   1.000
_cell.length_c   1.000
_cell.angle_alpha   90.00
_cell.angle_beta   90.00
_cell.angle_gamma   90.00
#
_symmetry.space_group_name_H-M   'P 1'
#
loop_
_entity.id
_entity.type
_entity.pdbx_description
1 polymer ?
#
loop_
_entity_poly.entity_id
_entity_poly.type
_entity_poly.pdbx_seq_one_letter_code
_entity_poly.pdbx_strand_id
1 'polypeptide(L)'
;LQYLCLQNKQTANVAFQSYTTQHPAIAKGPPYILPLLNFIFFLLKTVESGKLAAFTVLCEQYQPSIKRDPSYPQYLDKIAQIFFGVPPPRQHNSGGLLGNILQSLMNGLGENLDSDEEDLARPSTSRLMETEALD
;
A
#
# COMPACT_ATOMS: atom_id res chain seq x y z
N LEU A 1 9.11 -0.98 7.16
CA LEU A 1 8.25 -1.13 5.97
C LEU A 1 6.78 -0.87 6.29
N GLN A 2 6.20 -1.52 7.29
CA GLN A 2 4.79 -1.32 7.70
C GLN A 2 4.42 0.14 7.96
N TYR A 3 5.24 0.92 8.68
CA TYR A 3 5.00 2.36 8.86
C TYR A 3 4.90 3.14 7.53
N LEU A 4 5.66 2.76 6.50
CA LEU A 4 5.54 3.37 5.18
C LEU A 4 4.22 2.97 4.49
N CYS A 5 3.75 1.73 4.67
CA CYS A 5 2.43 1.30 4.18
C CYS A 5 1.27 2.09 4.82
N LEU A 6 1.48 2.65 6.01
CA LEU A 6 0.55 3.55 6.70
C LEU A 6 0.81 5.04 6.40
N GLN A 7 1.57 5.32 5.33
CA GLN A 7 1.98 6.67 4.92
C GLN A 7 2.77 7.47 6.00
N ASN A 8 3.22 6.79 7.06
CA ASN A 8 3.90 7.41 8.20
C ASN A 8 5.43 7.38 8.02
N LYS A 9 5.92 8.29 7.19
CA LYS A 9 7.36 8.47 6.90
C LYS A 9 8.18 8.84 8.14
N GLN A 10 7.61 9.66 9.02
CA GLN A 10 8.30 10.16 10.21
C GLN A 10 8.62 9.01 11.16
N THR A 11 7.61 8.22 11.54
CA THR A 11 7.81 7.08 12.45
C THR A 11 8.67 6.00 11.80
N ALA A 12 8.59 5.79 10.47
CA ALA A 12 9.49 4.88 9.77
C ALA A 12 10.97 5.27 9.91
N ASN A 13 11.29 6.57 9.79
CA ASN A 13 12.65 7.09 9.97
C ASN A 13 13.11 6.97 11.43
N VAL A 14 12.26 7.38 12.38
CA VAL A 14 12.58 7.29 13.82
C VAL A 14 12.82 5.84 14.23
N ALA A 15 11.95 4.91 13.82
CA ALA A 15 12.12 3.49 14.11
C ALA A 15 13.44 2.93 13.56
N PHE A 16 13.79 3.28 12.32
CA PHE A 16 15.05 2.86 11.72
C PHE A 16 16.27 3.42 12.44
N GLN A 17 16.27 4.72 12.76
CA GLN A 17 17.36 5.38 13.48
C GLN A 17 17.53 4.80 14.88
N SER A 18 16.44 4.72 15.66
CA SER A 18 16.48 4.16 17.01
C SER A 18 16.98 2.71 17.01
N TYR A 19 16.48 1.88 16.09
CA TYR A 19 16.92 0.48 16.00
C TYR A 19 18.41 0.37 15.65
N THR A 20 18.87 1.08 14.60
CA THR A 20 20.26 0.97 14.14
C THR A 20 21.28 1.64 15.07
N THR A 21 20.86 2.58 15.92
CA THR A 21 21.75 3.24 16.90
C THR A 21 21.82 2.52 18.23
N GLN A 22 20.75 1.83 18.65
CA GLN A 22 20.65 1.23 19.97
C GLN A 22 20.90 -0.28 19.97
N HIS A 23 20.76 -0.97 18.83
CA HIS A 23 20.89 -2.42 18.80
C HIS A 23 22.37 -2.87 18.92
N PRO A 24 22.73 -3.68 19.92
CA PRO A 24 24.13 -3.98 20.24
C PRO A 24 24.87 -4.76 19.15
N ALA A 25 24.14 -5.52 18.32
CA ALA A 25 24.73 -6.27 17.21
C ALA A 25 24.89 -5.47 15.91
N ILE A 26 24.48 -4.19 15.88
CA ILE A 26 24.58 -3.34 14.70
C ILE A 26 25.76 -2.39 14.87
N ALA A 27 26.78 -2.56 14.04
CA ALA A 27 27.87 -1.59 13.94
C ALA A 27 27.33 -0.25 13.38
N LYS A 28 27.96 0.87 13.80
CA LYS A 28 27.60 2.20 13.30
C LYS A 28 27.66 2.23 11.76
N GLY A 29 26.71 2.93 11.15
CA GLY A 29 26.59 3.16 9.71
C GLY A 29 25.68 4.35 9.45
N PRO A 30 25.21 4.57 8.20
CA PRO A 30 25.56 3.85 6.97
C PRO A 30 26.97 4.18 6.44
N PRO A 31 27.59 3.30 5.61
CA PRO A 31 27.06 2.00 5.18
C PRO A 31 27.13 0.95 6.30
N TYR A 32 26.11 0.11 6.38
CA TYR A 32 26.04 -1.04 7.29
C TYR A 32 26.63 -2.29 6.62
N ILE A 33 27.17 -3.20 7.42
CA ILE A 33 27.59 -4.53 6.92
C ILE A 33 26.38 -5.36 6.46
N LEU A 34 25.22 -5.14 7.08
CA LEU A 34 23.97 -5.84 6.76
C LEU A 34 23.30 -5.20 5.53
N PRO A 35 23.23 -5.88 4.38
CA PRO A 35 22.70 -5.28 3.14
C PRO A 35 21.23 -4.85 3.27
N LEU A 36 20.43 -5.58 4.04
CA LEU A 36 19.04 -5.21 4.30
C LEU A 36 18.91 -3.86 5.01
N LEU A 37 19.82 -3.51 5.92
CA LEU A 37 19.79 -2.19 6.56
C LEU A 37 20.14 -1.07 5.58
N ASN A 38 21.09 -1.31 4.67
CA ASN A 38 21.38 -0.37 3.58
C ASN A 38 20.18 -0.20 2.65
N PHE A 39 19.49 -1.29 2.31
CA PHE A 39 18.25 -1.25 1.55
C PHE A 39 17.21 -0.34 2.22
N ILE A 40 16.93 -0.55 3.51
CA ILE A 40 15.94 0.26 4.24
C ILE A 40 16.40 1.73 4.34
N PHE A 41 17.68 1.98 4.60
CA PHE A 41 18.24 3.33 4.63
C PHE A 41 17.99 4.07 3.30
N PHE A 42 18.37 3.45 2.17
CA PHE A 42 18.16 4.05 0.87
C PHE A 42 16.66 4.16 0.54
N LEU A 43 15.84 3.16 0.86
CA LEU A 43 14.40 3.19 0.63
C LEU A 43 13.75 4.41 1.29
N LEU A 44 14.11 4.71 2.55
CA LEU A 44 13.62 5.89 3.25
C LEU A 44 13.99 7.18 2.51
N LYS A 45 15.21 7.29 1.98
CA LYS A 45 15.66 8.43 1.17
C LYS A 45 14.95 8.51 -0.17
N THR A 46 14.69 7.38 -0.82
CA THR A 46 13.99 7.37 -2.09
C THR A 46 12.54 7.80 -1.94
N VAL A 47 11.86 7.32 -0.89
CA VAL A 47 10.49 7.74 -0.52
C VAL A 47 10.43 9.23 -0.18
N GLU A 48 11.45 9.78 0.48
CA GLU A 48 11.55 11.22 0.75
C GLU A 48 11.71 12.04 -0.53
N SER A 49 12.52 11.54 -1.48
CA SER A 49 12.81 12.24 -2.73
C SER A 49 11.76 12.07 -3.85
N GLY A 50 10.84 11.12 -3.72
CA GLY A 50 9.84 10.81 -4.75
C GLY A 50 10.40 10.17 -6.03
N LYS A 51 11.67 9.73 -6.04
CA LYS A 51 12.34 9.22 -7.25
C LYS A 51 12.01 7.76 -7.54
N LEU A 52 10.93 7.49 -8.27
CA LEU A 52 10.49 6.13 -8.64
C LEU A 52 11.61 5.30 -9.30
N ALA A 53 12.36 5.87 -10.25
CA ALA A 53 13.44 5.14 -10.92
C ALA A 53 14.50 4.62 -9.94
N ALA A 54 14.86 5.42 -8.94
CA ALA A 54 15.79 5.01 -7.89
C ALA A 54 15.19 3.94 -6.98
N PHE A 55 13.87 3.96 -6.75
CA PHE A 55 13.18 2.93 -5.96
C PHE A 55 13.20 1.59 -6.69
N THR A 56 12.89 1.60 -7.99
CA THR A 56 12.92 0.40 -8.84
C THR A 56 14.30 -0.24 -8.84
N VAL A 57 15.35 0.54 -9.13
CA VAL A 57 16.74 0.04 -9.11
C VAL A 57 17.10 -0.52 -7.73
N LEU A 58 16.69 0.16 -6.65
CA LEU A 58 16.95 -0.31 -5.29
C LEU A 58 16.28 -1.68 -5.01
N CYS A 59 15.02 -1.84 -5.41
CA CYS A 59 14.30 -3.10 -5.28
C CYS A 59 14.92 -4.25 -6.09
N GLU A 60 15.47 -3.96 -7.28
CA GLU A 60 16.17 -4.94 -8.12
C GLU A 60 17.51 -5.37 -7.49
N GLN A 61 18.35 -4.42 -7.11
CA GLN A 61 19.70 -4.69 -6.60
C GLN A 61 19.69 -5.44 -5.26
N TYR A 62 18.66 -5.21 -4.43
CA TYR A 62 18.56 -5.83 -3.10
C TYR A 62 17.62 -7.04 -3.06
N GLN A 63 17.22 -7.60 -4.21
CA GLN A 63 16.37 -8.81 -4.27
C GLN A 63 16.83 -9.94 -3.33
N PRO A 64 18.14 -10.30 -3.22
CA PRO A 64 18.56 -11.34 -2.29
C PRO A 64 18.26 -11.03 -0.82
N SER A 65 18.29 -9.75 -0.43
CA SER A 65 17.95 -9.32 0.93
C SER A 65 16.44 -9.25 1.14
N ILE A 66 15.69 -8.83 0.12
CA ILE A 66 14.23 -8.69 0.16
C ILE A 66 13.55 -10.06 0.27
N LYS A 67 13.98 -11.04 -0.55
CA LYS A 67 13.39 -12.39 -0.61
C LYS A 67 13.57 -13.23 0.67
N ARG A 68 14.34 -12.74 1.65
CA ARG A 68 14.48 -13.40 2.96
C ARG A 68 13.18 -13.41 3.77
N ASP A 69 12.28 -12.47 3.49
CA ASP A 69 10.96 -12.40 4.11
C ASP A 69 9.88 -12.35 3.01
N PRO A 70 8.96 -13.33 2.97
CA PRO A 70 7.93 -13.40 1.93
C PRO A 70 6.92 -12.25 1.98
N SER A 71 6.84 -11.50 3.09
CA SER A 71 5.95 -10.34 3.22
C SER A 71 6.50 -9.06 2.59
N TYR A 72 7.81 -8.95 2.39
CA TYR A 72 8.43 -7.70 1.91
C TYR A 72 7.98 -7.25 0.52
N PRO A 73 7.84 -8.14 -0.48
CA PRO A 73 7.33 -7.74 -1.79
C PRO A 73 5.97 -7.03 -1.70
N GLN A 74 5.06 -7.55 -0.87
CA GLN A 74 3.72 -6.98 -0.69
C GLN A 74 3.78 -5.57 -0.05
N TYR A 75 4.68 -5.36 0.91
CA TYR A 75 4.90 -4.03 1.46
C TYR A 75 5.51 -3.07 0.43
N LEU A 76 6.44 -3.54 -0.40
CA LEU A 76 7.08 -2.72 -1.43
C LEU A 76 6.09 -2.31 -2.53
N ASP A 77 5.19 -3.21 -2.93
CA ASP A 77 4.10 -2.89 -3.86
C ASP A 77 3.19 -1.79 -3.28
N LYS A 78 2.81 -1.92 -2.00
CA LYS A 78 1.98 -0.91 -1.33
C LYS A 78 2.71 0.43 -1.20
N ILE A 79 4.00 0.41 -0.87
CA ILE A 79 4.85 1.62 -0.84
C ILE A 79 4.92 2.27 -2.23
N ALA A 80 5.04 1.47 -3.29
CA ALA A 80 5.10 1.97 -4.66
C ALA A 80 3.81 2.68 -5.07
N GLN A 81 2.66 2.12 -4.68
CA GLN A 81 1.35 2.75 -4.89
C GLN A 81 1.24 4.08 -4.13
N ILE A 82 1.59 4.09 -2.84
CA ILE A 82 1.39 5.27 -1.96
C ILE A 82 2.32 6.43 -2.35
N PHE A 83 3.61 6.16 -2.59
CA PHE A 83 4.62 7.22 -2.70
C PHE A 83 5.05 7.53 -4.12
N PHE A 84 4.76 6.65 -5.07
CA PHE A 84 5.15 6.82 -6.47
C PHE A 84 3.99 6.70 -7.46
N GLY A 85 2.76 6.44 -6.99
CA GLY A 85 1.57 6.37 -7.84
C GLY A 85 1.56 5.17 -8.80
N VAL A 86 2.35 4.12 -8.51
CA VAL A 86 2.34 2.90 -9.33
C VAL A 86 0.98 2.22 -9.17
N PRO A 87 0.29 1.84 -10.26
CA PRO A 87 -1.00 1.15 -10.16
C PRO A 87 -0.84 -0.20 -9.44
N PRO A 88 -1.88 -0.66 -8.72
CA PRO A 88 -1.82 -1.96 -8.05
C PRO A 88 -1.57 -3.08 -9.07
N PRO A 89 -0.71 -4.07 -8.76
CA PRO A 89 -0.50 -5.20 -9.64
C PRO A 89 -1.83 -5.90 -9.89
N ARG A 90 -2.12 -6.22 -11.16
CA ARG A 90 -3.31 -6.98 -11.53
C ARG A 90 -3.29 -8.27 -10.74
N GLN A 91 -4.32 -8.49 -9.91
CA GLN A 91 -4.36 -9.59 -8.97
C GLN A 91 -4.21 -10.92 -9.72
N HIS A 92 -3.02 -11.50 -9.67
CA HIS A 92 -2.88 -12.94 -9.81
C HIS A 92 -2.97 -13.50 -8.39
N ASN A 93 -4.07 -14.22 -8.11
CA ASN A 93 -4.44 -14.88 -6.86
C ASN A 93 -3.29 -15.63 -6.15
N SER A 94 -2.38 -14.91 -5.49
CA SER A 94 -1.22 -15.48 -4.83
C SER A 94 -0.98 -14.75 -3.49
N GLY A 95 -1.60 -15.20 -2.40
CA GLY A 95 -1.05 -14.88 -1.07
C GLY A 95 -2.01 -14.58 0.10
N GLY A 96 -2.81 -15.56 0.50
CA GLY A 96 -3.03 -15.89 1.93
C GLY A 96 -3.85 -14.96 2.84
N LEU A 97 -4.31 -15.54 3.95
CA LEU A 97 -5.21 -14.98 4.96
C LEU A 97 -4.79 -13.62 5.55
N LEU A 98 -3.49 -13.29 5.51
CA LEU A 98 -2.96 -12.02 6.02
C LEU A 98 -3.30 -10.82 5.12
N GLY A 99 -3.48 -11.02 3.80
CA GLY A 99 -3.91 -9.97 2.88
C GLY A 99 -5.34 -9.52 3.16
N ASN A 100 -6.20 -10.46 3.56
CA ASN A 100 -7.60 -10.17 3.89
C ASN A 100 -7.72 -9.39 5.20
N ILE A 101 -6.89 -9.66 6.20
CA ILE A 101 -6.94 -8.96 7.50
C ILE A 101 -6.47 -7.50 7.36
N LEU A 102 -5.42 -7.24 6.57
CA LEU A 102 -4.96 -5.87 6.30
C LEU A 102 -5.99 -5.08 5.46
N GLN A 103 -6.63 -5.75 4.48
CA GLN A 103 -7.72 -5.16 3.70
C GLN A 103 -8.93 -4.84 4.58
N SER A 104 -9.33 -5.73 5.50
CA SER A 104 -10.44 -5.50 6.43
C SER A 104 -10.15 -4.37 7.44
N LEU A 105 -8.91 -4.25 7.92
CA LEU A 105 -8.50 -3.13 8.79
C LEU A 105 -8.47 -1.78 8.03
N MET A 106 -8.05 -1.79 6.76
CA MET A 106 -8.00 -0.59 5.93
C MET A 106 -9.40 -0.14 5.49
N ASN A 107 -10.28 -1.08 5.13
CA ASN A 107 -11.68 -0.79 4.81
C ASN A 107 -12.48 -0.37 6.08
N GLY A 108 -12.17 -0.93 7.25
CA GLY A 108 -12.83 -0.57 8.51
C GLY A 108 -12.48 0.83 9.05
N LEU A 109 -11.53 1.54 8.45
CA LEU A 109 -11.17 2.93 8.77
C LEU A 109 -11.60 3.93 7.68
N GLY A 110 -12.15 3.46 6.55
CA GLY A 110 -12.43 4.26 5.36
C GLY A 110 -13.91 4.51 5.05
N GLU A 111 -14.85 3.82 5.70
CA GLU A 111 -16.30 4.04 5.50
C GLU A 111 -16.82 5.08 6.51
N ASN A 112 -16.71 6.37 6.21
CA ASN A 112 -17.53 7.42 6.84
C ASN A 112 -17.51 8.78 6.11
N LEU A 113 -17.16 8.82 4.82
CA LEU A 113 -17.23 10.04 4.02
C LEU A 113 -17.59 9.67 2.58
N ASP A 114 -18.88 9.73 2.27
CA ASP A 114 -19.47 10.11 0.97
C ASP A 114 -20.99 9.88 1.09
N SER A 115 -21.75 10.89 1.53
CA SER A 115 -22.43 11.91 0.68
C SER A 115 -23.63 11.31 -0.04
N ASP A 116 -24.77 11.24 0.65
CA ASP A 116 -26.07 10.97 0.05
C ASP A 116 -26.51 12.22 -0.75
N GLU A 117 -26.31 12.21 -2.07
CA GLU A 117 -26.97 13.15 -2.98
C GLU A 117 -28.40 12.69 -3.29
N GLU A 118 -29.35 13.59 -3.02
CA GLU A 118 -30.77 13.50 -3.30
C GLU A 118 -31.04 13.36 -4.82
N ASP A 119 -31.82 12.36 -5.22
CA ASP A 119 -32.47 12.35 -6.53
C ASP A 119 -34.00 12.44 -6.37
N LEU A 120 -34.50 13.67 -6.52
CA LEU A 120 -35.91 14.04 -6.50
C LEU A 120 -36.54 13.74 -7.88
N ALA A 121 -37.30 12.64 -7.99
CA ALA A 121 -38.22 12.43 -9.10
C ALA A 121 -39.67 12.27 -8.62
N ARG A 122 -40.51 13.22 -9.06
CA ARG A 122 -41.93 13.41 -8.72
C ARG A 122 -42.84 12.28 -9.22
N PRO A 123 -44.01 12.06 -8.59
CA PRO A 123 -44.96 11.01 -8.98
C PRO A 123 -45.84 11.46 -10.14
N SER A 124 -46.13 10.57 -11.09
CA SER A 124 -47.19 10.77 -12.07
C SER A 124 -48.01 9.48 -12.23
N THR A 125 -49.31 9.63 -12.00
CA THR A 125 -50.35 8.59 -11.99
C THR A 125 -50.93 8.34 -13.39
N SER A 126 -51.61 7.18 -13.52
CA SER A 126 -52.44 6.70 -14.64
C SER A 126 -51.64 6.14 -15.84
N ARG A 127 -52.01 5.05 -16.52
CA ARG A 127 -53.35 4.48 -16.76
C ARG A 127 -53.19 3.05 -17.30
N LEU A 128 -54.08 2.14 -16.89
CA LEU A 128 -54.30 0.81 -17.46
C LEU A 128 -54.58 0.89 -18.97
N MET A 129 -54.06 -0.06 -19.76
CA MET A 129 -54.75 -0.55 -20.95
C MET A 129 -54.33 -1.99 -21.31
N GLU A 130 -55.35 -2.84 -21.23
CA GLU A 130 -55.54 -4.20 -21.75
C GLU A 130 -54.85 -4.47 -23.10
N THR A 131 -54.31 -5.69 -23.24
CA THR A 131 -53.98 -6.28 -24.54
C THR A 131 -54.77 -7.57 -24.69
N GLU A 132 -55.74 -7.63 -25.60
CA GLU A 132 -56.16 -8.88 -26.22
C GLU A 132 -56.87 -8.70 -27.57
N ALA A 133 -56.47 -9.58 -28.50
CA ALA A 133 -57.14 -10.05 -29.72
C ALA A 133 -57.22 -9.15 -30.97
N LEU A 134 -56.51 -9.56 -32.03
CA LEU A 134 -56.93 -9.44 -33.43
C LEU A 134 -56.54 -10.73 -34.19
N ASP A 135 -57.57 -11.36 -34.76
CA ASP A 135 -57.67 -12.46 -35.76
C ASP A 135 -56.81 -13.72 -35.64
#